data_AF-A0A957MDD8-F1
#
_entry.id   AF-A0A957MDD8-F1
#
_cell.length_a   1.000
_cell.length_b   1.000
_cell.length_c   1.000
_cell.angle_alpha   90.00
_cell.angle_beta   90.00
_cell.angle_gamma   90.00
#
_symmetry.space_group_name_H-M   'P 1'
#
loop_
_entity.id
_entity.type
_entity.pdbx_description
1 polymer ?
#
loop_
_entity_poly.entity_id
_entity_poly.type
_entity_poly.pdbx_seq_one_letter_code
_entity_poly.pdbx_strand_id
1 'polypeptide(L)'
;ALSAGRPVIAFAGGGALDTVAPGETGEFFTDQSAESLRAVVDRFDAVAYDPAACRRQAERFSTAQFRTRLTTYIDTVLAASQPVETATMQRTIEIAGAAG
;
A
#
# COMPACT_ATOMS: atom_id res chain seq x y z
N ALA A 1 -8.39 12.90 -6.64
CA ALA A 1 -7.90 14.29 -6.54
C ALA A 1 -6.39 14.38 -6.79
N LEU A 2 -5.57 13.71 -5.97
CA LEU A 2 -4.10 13.69 -6.14
C LEU A 2 -3.64 13.24 -7.55
N SER A 3 -4.25 12.20 -8.12
CA SER A 3 -3.96 11.73 -9.49
C SER A 3 -4.24 12.77 -10.59
N ALA A 4 -5.14 13.72 -10.31
CA ALA A 4 -5.41 14.86 -11.19
C ALA A 4 -4.48 16.06 -10.91
N GLY A 5 -3.48 15.90 -10.03
CA GLY A 5 -2.56 16.96 -9.63
C GLY A 5 -3.18 18.02 -8.71
N ARG A 6 -4.22 17.66 -7.96
CA ARG A 6 -4.92 18.60 -7.06
C ARG A 6 -4.66 18.24 -5.60
N PRO A 7 -4.20 19.19 -4.76
CA PRO A 7 -4.03 18.94 -3.34
C PRO A 7 -5.39 18.72 -2.66
N VAL A 8 -5.38 18.09 -1.48
CA VAL A 8 -6.61 17.62 -0.80
C VAL A 8 -6.66 18.08 0.65
N ILE A 9 -7.80 18.59 1.11
CA ILE A 9 -8.10 18.67 2.54
C ILE A 9 -8.85 17.39 2.92
N ALA A 10 -8.33 16.63 3.89
CA ALA A 10 -8.92 15.35 4.31
C ALA A 10 -9.10 15.27 5.83
N PHE A 11 -10.03 14.45 6.30
CA PHE A 11 -10.11 14.13 7.71
C PHE A 11 -8.90 13.28 8.12
N ALA A 12 -8.32 13.54 9.28
CA ALA A 12 -7.17 12.83 9.84
C ALA A 12 -7.55 11.41 10.33
N GLY A 13 -7.99 10.54 9.42
CA GLY A 13 -8.40 9.19 9.75
C GLY A 13 -8.39 8.22 8.57
N GLY A 14 -8.23 6.94 8.87
CA GLY A 14 -8.22 5.86 7.87
C GLY A 14 -7.12 6.06 6.80
N GLY A 15 -7.41 5.62 5.58
CA GLY A 15 -6.44 5.65 4.46
C GLY A 15 -6.00 7.04 4.01
N ALA A 16 -6.64 8.12 4.50
CA ALA A 16 -6.17 9.47 4.26
C ALA A 16 -4.81 9.73 4.93
N LEU A 17 -4.58 9.16 6.11
CA LEU A 17 -3.31 9.25 6.84
C LEU A 17 -2.15 8.58 6.10
N ASP A 18 -2.45 7.54 5.32
CA ASP A 18 -1.44 6.85 4.51
C ASP A 18 -1.12 7.63 3.23
N THR A 19 -2.13 8.27 2.63
CA THR A 19 -2.04 8.78 1.25
C THR A 19 -1.71 10.26 1.17
N VAL A 20 -2.18 11.09 2.11
CA VAL A 20 -1.96 12.54 2.09
C VAL A 20 -0.67 12.90 2.83
N ALA A 21 0.19 13.69 2.20
CA ALA A 21 1.35 14.30 2.82
C ALA A 21 1.06 15.79 3.14
N PRO A 22 0.86 16.16 4.42
CA PRO A 22 0.62 17.55 4.84
C PRO A 22 1.69 18.51 4.32
N GLY A 23 1.30 19.70 3.86
CA GLY A 23 2.20 20.70 3.29
C GLY A 23 2.75 20.38 1.88
N GLU A 24 2.61 19.16 1.38
CA GLU A 24 3.11 18.77 0.04
C GLU A 24 1.99 18.39 -0.93
N THR A 25 0.95 17.74 -0.45
CA THR A 25 -0.14 17.22 -1.30
C THR A 25 -1.53 17.49 -0.73
N GLY A 26 -1.61 18.21 0.38
CA GLY A 26 -2.86 18.44 1.08
C GLY A 26 -2.66 18.86 2.51
N GLU A 27 -3.76 18.89 3.25
CA GLU A 27 -3.81 19.18 4.69
C GLU A 27 -4.84 18.29 5.36
N PHE A 28 -4.70 18.12 6.69
CA PHE A 28 -5.70 17.44 7.48
C PHE A 28 -6.53 18.39 8.34
N PHE A 29 -7.77 17.99 8.60
CA PHE A 29 -8.58 18.47 9.73
C PHE A 29 -8.87 17.29 10.68
N THR A 30 -8.92 17.55 11.99
CA THR A 30 -8.83 16.50 13.03
C THR A 30 -10.15 16.18 13.70
N ASP A 31 -11.14 17.06 13.62
CA ASP A 31 -12.45 16.88 14.22
C ASP A 31 -13.51 16.91 13.12
N GLN A 32 -14.51 16.02 13.20
CA GLN A 32 -15.61 15.99 12.22
C GLN A 32 -16.63 17.11 12.46
N SER A 33 -16.15 18.35 12.60
CA SER A 33 -16.93 19.56 12.77
C SER A 33 -16.69 20.53 11.61
N ALA A 34 -17.69 21.40 11.36
CA ALA A 34 -17.59 22.42 10.33
C ALA A 34 -16.48 23.44 10.67
N GLU A 35 -16.29 23.74 11.96
CA GLU A 35 -15.29 24.66 12.48
C GLU A 35 -13.88 24.16 12.20
N SER A 36 -13.61 22.87 12.44
CA SER A 36 -12.30 22.25 12.21
C SER A 36 -11.95 22.29 10.72
N LEU A 37 -12.89 21.90 9.85
CA LEU A 37 -12.70 21.97 8.40
C LEU A 37 -12.49 23.41 7.92
N ARG A 38 -13.32 24.35 8.36
CA ARG A 38 -13.24 25.76 7.97
C ARG A 38 -11.88 26.37 8.31
N ALA A 39 -11.34 26.08 9.51
CA ALA A 39 -10.03 26.57 9.91
C ALA A 39 -8.92 26.14 8.93
N VAL A 40 -9.06 24.96 8.30
CA VAL A 40 -8.12 24.49 7.25
C VAL A 40 -8.39 25.19 5.93
N VAL A 41 -9.65 25.28 5.51
CA VAL A 41 -10.03 25.95 4.26
C VAL A 41 -9.54 27.40 4.23
N ASP A 42 -9.69 28.14 5.34
CA ASP A 42 -9.32 29.55 5.44
C ASP A 42 -7.80 29.80 5.24
N ARG A 43 -6.95 28.80 5.51
CA ARG A 43 -5.48 28.86 5.34
C ARG A 43 -4.96 28.09 4.12
N PHE A 44 -5.84 27.36 3.43
CA PHE A 44 -5.43 26.46 2.35
C PHE A 44 -5.27 27.20 1.04
N ASP A 45 -4.04 27.33 0.56
CA ASP A 45 -3.74 27.88 -0.75
C ASP A 45 -3.46 26.75 -1.74
N ALA A 46 -4.46 26.39 -2.55
CA ALA A 46 -4.32 25.31 -3.53
C ALA A 46 -3.28 25.60 -4.63
N VAL A 47 -2.95 26.87 -4.88
CA VAL A 47 -2.00 27.28 -5.94
C VAL A 47 -0.55 27.11 -5.48
N ALA A 48 -0.31 27.10 -4.17
CA ALA A 48 1.02 26.90 -3.59
C ALA A 48 1.56 25.46 -3.74
N TYR A 49 0.71 24.50 -4.04
CA TYR A 49 1.09 23.08 -4.15
C TYR A 49 1.56 22.71 -5.57
N ASP A 50 2.63 21.92 -5.67
CA ASP A 50 3.11 21.37 -6.93
C ASP A 50 2.13 20.28 -7.46
N PRO A 51 1.48 20.49 -8.62
CA PRO A 51 0.60 19.48 -9.21
C PRO A 51 1.34 18.17 -9.54
N ALA A 52 2.64 18.23 -9.84
CA ALA A 52 3.44 17.05 -10.09
C ALA A 52 3.71 16.26 -8.79
N ALA A 53 3.91 16.92 -7.64
CA ALA A 53 4.02 16.26 -6.34
C ALA A 53 2.75 15.48 -6.00
N CYS A 54 1.58 16.10 -6.21
CA CYS A 54 0.29 15.43 -6.02
C CYS A 54 0.16 14.16 -6.88
N ARG A 55 0.55 14.24 -8.17
CA ARG A 55 0.51 13.06 -9.07
C ARG A 55 1.52 11.98 -8.66
N ARG A 56 2.75 12.36 -8.28
CA ARG A 56 3.77 11.42 -7.79
C ARG A 56 3.29 10.68 -6.55
N GLN A 57 2.67 11.40 -5.62
CA GLN A 57 2.10 10.77 -4.42
C GLN A 57 1.00 9.78 -4.77
N ALA A 58 0.07 10.14 -5.67
CA ALA A 58 -0.96 9.21 -6.13
C ALA A 58 -0.37 7.96 -6.80
N GLU A 59 0.70 8.10 -7.58
CA GLU A 59 1.35 6.99 -8.27
C GLU A 59 1.93 5.96 -7.30
N ARG A 60 2.37 6.36 -6.10
CA ARG A 60 2.88 5.43 -5.07
C ARG A 60 1.83 4.43 -4.57
N PHE A 61 0.55 4.73 -4.79
CA PHE A 61 -0.61 3.91 -4.43
C PHE A 61 -1.32 3.33 -5.67
N SER A 62 -0.67 3.37 -6.84
CA SER A 62 -1.25 2.80 -8.06
C SER A 62 -1.32 1.27 -8.00
N THR A 63 -2.27 0.68 -8.75
CA THR A 63 -2.41 -0.78 -8.87
C THR A 63 -1.13 -1.43 -9.38
N ALA A 64 -0.38 -0.76 -10.26
CA ALA A 64 0.90 -1.25 -10.76
C ALA A 64 1.92 -1.38 -9.63
N GLN A 65 2.07 -0.33 -8.81
CA GLN A 65 2.97 -0.35 -7.65
C GLN A 65 2.54 -1.38 -6.61
N PHE A 66 1.24 -1.53 -6.36
CA PHE A 66 0.72 -2.57 -5.48
C PHE A 66 1.11 -3.97 -5.98
N ARG A 67 0.87 -4.26 -7.26
CA ARG A 67 1.20 -5.55 -7.87
C ARG A 67 2.71 -5.84 -7.78
N THR A 68 3.55 -4.88 -8.15
CA THR A 68 5.01 -5.04 -8.07
C THR A 68 5.45 -5.35 -6.64
N ARG A 69 5.02 -4.56 -5.65
CA ARG A 69 5.41 -4.76 -4.25
C ARG A 69 4.93 -6.11 -3.71
N LEU A 70 3.70 -6.51 -4.03
CA LEU A 70 3.14 -7.77 -3.61
C LEU A 70 3.90 -8.97 -4.20
N THR A 71 4.16 -8.96 -5.51
CA THR A 71 4.90 -10.04 -6.16
C THR A 71 6.34 -10.14 -5.65
N THR A 72 7.05 -9.01 -5.52
CA THR A 72 8.39 -8.99 -4.92
C THR A 72 8.40 -9.56 -3.50
N TYR A 73 7.38 -9.24 -2.71
CA TYR A 73 7.26 -9.79 -1.37
C TYR A 73 7.03 -11.31 -1.38
N ILE A 74 6.14 -11.81 -2.26
CA ILE A 74 5.92 -13.25 -2.46
C ILE A 74 7.23 -13.96 -2.85
N ASP A 75 7.96 -13.42 -3.84
CA ASP A 75 9.22 -13.99 -4.30
C ASP A 75 10.27 -14.04 -3.18
N THR A 76 10.31 -12.99 -2.34
CA THR A 76 11.20 -12.93 -1.18
C THR A 76 10.88 -14.05 -0.17
N VAL A 77 9.60 -14.27 0.13
CA VAL A 77 9.16 -15.32 1.05
C VAL A 77 9.43 -16.71 0.47
N LEU A 78 9.19 -16.92 -0.83
CA LEU A 78 9.46 -18.19 -1.50
C LEU A 78 10.95 -18.52 -1.53
N ALA A 79 11.82 -17.53 -1.77
CA ALA A 79 13.28 -17.72 -1.75
C ALA A 79 13.83 -18.03 -0.35
N ALA A 80 13.20 -17.49 0.71
CA ALA A 80 13.60 -17.73 2.09
C ALA A 80 13.05 -19.06 2.66
N SER A 81 12.02 -19.62 2.04
CA SER A 81 11.44 -20.89 2.45
C SER A 81 12.35 -22.05 2.01
N GLN A 82 12.78 -22.91 2.95
CA GLN A 82 13.41 -24.17 2.58
C GLN A 82 12.41 -25.00 1.76
N PRO A 83 12.86 -25.78 0.75
CA PRO A 83 11.98 -26.75 0.11
C PRO A 83 11.33 -27.59 1.20
N VAL A 84 10.00 -27.66 1.22
CA VAL A 84 9.32 -28.72 1.96
C VAL A 84 9.77 -29.99 1.24
N GLU A 85 10.77 -30.66 1.79
CA GLU A 85 11.18 -31.97 1.31
C GLU A 85 9.93 -32.84 1.40
N THR A 86 9.42 -33.26 0.24
CA THR A 86 8.33 -34.23 0.13
C THR A 86 8.81 -35.61 0.57
N ALA A 87 9.45 -35.69 1.73
CA ALA A 87 9.83 -36.91 2.39
C ALA A 87 8.56 -37.51 2.99
N THR A 88 7.92 -38.43 2.26
CA THR A 88 7.35 -39.71 2.73
C THR A 88 6.30 -40.19 1.73
N MET A 89 6.72 -40.76 0.58
CA MET A 89 5.97 -41.86 -0.05
C MET A 89 6.79 -42.69 -1.06
N GLN A 90 8.06 -42.97 -0.77
CA GLN A 90 8.83 -43.99 -1.51
C GLN A 90 9.19 -45.22 -0.66
N ARG A 91 8.74 -45.31 0.60
CA ARG A 91 9.09 -46.42 1.51
C ARG A 91 8.03 -47.50 1.70
N THR A 92 7.18 -47.73 0.70
CA THR A 92 6.21 -48.85 0.72
C THR A 92 6.48 -49.91 -0.35
N ILE A 93 7.30 -49.63 -1.36
CA ILE A 93 7.48 -50.55 -2.50
C ILE A 93 8.52 -51.66 -2.19
N GLU A 94 9.37 -51.50 -1.17
CA GLU A 94 10.38 -52.52 -0.84
C GLU A 94 9.88 -53.66 0.07
N ILE A 95 8.74 -53.53 0.74
CA ILE A 95 8.25 -54.58 1.67
C ILE A 95 7.33 -55.59 0.96
N ALA A 96 6.72 -55.23 -0.18
CA ALA A 96 5.84 -56.12 -0.94
C ALA A 96 6.58 -57.08 -1.91
N GLY A 97 7.89 -56.91 -2.12
CA GLY A 97 8.69 -57.72 -3.04
C GLY A 97 9.44 -58.90 -2.42
N ALA A 98 9.41 -59.07 -1.08
CA ALA A 98 10.16 -60.10 -0.36
C ALA A 98 9.31 -61.30 0.09
N ALA A 99 8.06 -61.40 -0.37
CA ALA A 99 7.14 -62.50 -0.05
C ALA A 99 6.70 -63.31 -1.29
N GLY A 100 7.55 -63.35 -2.32
CA GLY A 100 7.40 -64.21 -3.50
C GLY A 100 8.33 -65.40 -3.47
#